data_AF-A0A090I5H1-F1
#
_entry.id   AF-A0A090I5H1-F1
#
_cell.length_a   1.000
_cell.length_b   1.000
_cell.length_c   1.000
_cell.angle_alpha   90.00
_cell.angle_beta   90.00
_cell.angle_gamma   90.00
#
_symmetry.space_group_name_H-M   'P 1'
#
loop_
_entity.id
_entity.type
_entity.pdbx_description
1 polymer ?
#
loop_
_entity_poly.entity_id
_entity_poly.type
_entity_poly.pdbx_seq_one_letter_code
_entity_poly.pdbx_strand_id
1 'polypeptide(L)'
;MVEKEERKLIKGEEKVWSEIKGYQVATNNARILGELEELIINDRTGKITDVVIKVDKGRNVTVKGSKQKGDTLLVPFGKVEKVGEFIIISE
;
A
#
# COMPACT_ATOMS: atom_id res chain seq x y z
N MET A 1 0.65 -15.02 -27.81
CA MET A 1 -0.69 -14.69 -27.27
C MET A 1 -0.67 -14.29 -25.78
N VAL A 2 0.48 -14.32 -25.10
CA VAL A 2 0.60 -14.11 -23.64
C VAL A 2 0.45 -12.63 -23.21
N GLU A 3 0.92 -11.67 -24.02
CA GLU A 3 0.90 -10.23 -23.67
C GLU A 3 -0.50 -9.60 -23.50
N LYS A 4 -1.56 -10.18 -24.09
CA LYS A 4 -2.91 -9.57 -24.04
C LYS A 4 -3.64 -9.85 -22.73
N GLU A 5 -3.31 -10.92 -22.03
CA GLU A 5 -3.94 -11.28 -20.74
C GLU A 5 -3.29 -10.49 -19.59
N GLU A 6 -1.96 -10.40 -19.54
CA GLU A 6 -1.24 -9.61 -18.54
C GLU A 6 -1.66 -8.13 -18.57
N ARG A 7 -1.79 -7.52 -19.76
CA ARG A 7 -2.27 -6.13 -19.90
C ARG A 7 -3.73 -5.92 -19.47
N LYS A 8 -4.56 -6.97 -19.47
CA LYS A 8 -5.95 -6.89 -18.97
C LYS A 8 -6.03 -6.99 -17.45
N LEU A 9 -5.17 -7.80 -16.82
CA LEU A 9 -5.03 -7.90 -15.37
C LEU A 9 -4.60 -6.55 -14.77
N ILE A 10 -3.59 -5.91 -15.37
CA ILE A 10 -3.10 -4.58 -14.96
C ILE A 10 -4.23 -3.54 -14.96
N LYS A 11 -5.08 -3.52 -16.00
CA LYS A 11 -6.23 -2.60 -16.07
C LYS A 11 -7.33 -2.85 -15.04
N GLY A 12 -7.50 -4.09 -14.59
CA GLY A 12 -8.44 -4.44 -13.53
C GLY A 12 -7.95 -3.96 -12.16
N GLU A 13 -6.65 -4.12 -11.90
CA GLU A 13 -5.99 -3.66 -10.68
C GLU A 13 -5.92 -2.13 -10.60
N GLU A 14 -5.65 -1.43 -11.72
CA GLU A 14 -5.69 0.06 -11.79
C GLU A 14 -7.01 0.67 -11.31
N LYS A 15 -8.13 -0.02 -11.57
CA LYS A 15 -9.45 0.43 -11.12
C LYS A 15 -9.57 0.33 -9.59
N VAL A 16 -9.12 -0.78 -9.01
CA VAL A 16 -9.09 -1.00 -7.56
C VAL A 16 -8.17 0.03 -6.89
N TRP A 17 -7.02 0.38 -7.50
CA TRP A 17 -6.12 1.41 -6.97
C TRP A 17 -6.75 2.78 -6.84
N SER A 18 -7.49 3.19 -7.86
CA SER A 18 -8.21 4.46 -7.83
C SER A 18 -9.26 4.50 -6.73
N GLU A 19 -9.83 3.34 -6.36
CA GLU A 19 -10.86 3.22 -5.33
C GLU A 19 -10.29 3.24 -3.90
N ILE A 20 -9.06 2.74 -3.69
CA ILE A 20 -8.48 2.62 -2.34
C ILE A 20 -7.52 3.74 -1.96
N LYS A 21 -7.16 4.64 -2.90
CA LYS A 21 -6.33 5.81 -2.57
C LYS A 21 -7.01 6.67 -1.52
N GLY A 22 -6.27 7.07 -0.49
CA GLY A 22 -6.78 7.82 0.66
C GLY A 22 -7.41 6.93 1.74
N TYR A 23 -7.44 5.61 1.58
CA TYR A 23 -7.93 4.72 2.64
C TYR A 23 -7.03 4.82 3.87
N GLN A 24 -7.66 4.80 5.04
CA GLN A 24 -6.93 4.88 6.29
C GLN A 24 -6.17 3.56 6.55
N VAL A 25 -4.90 3.70 6.89
CA VAL A 25 -4.00 2.58 7.14
C VAL A 25 -3.73 2.49 8.64
N ALA A 26 -3.95 1.30 9.19
CA ALA A 26 -3.77 1.01 10.60
C ALA A 26 -2.94 -0.27 10.79
N THR A 27 -2.30 -0.40 11.94
CA THR A 27 -1.71 -1.67 12.37
C THR A 27 -2.76 -2.58 13.01
N ASN A 28 -2.44 -3.86 13.13
CA ASN A 28 -3.30 -4.85 13.78
C ASN A 28 -3.57 -4.60 15.28
N ASN A 29 -2.79 -3.75 15.95
CA ASN A 29 -3.08 -3.24 17.30
C ASN A 29 -3.85 -1.90 17.31
N ALA A 30 -4.55 -1.58 16.21
CA ALA A 30 -5.42 -0.41 16.06
C ALA A 30 -4.71 0.97 16.09
N ARG A 31 -3.40 1.02 15.81
CA ARG A 31 -2.67 2.29 15.66
C ARG A 31 -2.82 2.82 14.24
N ILE A 32 -3.30 4.06 14.11
CA ILE A 32 -3.40 4.72 12.80
C ILE A 32 -2.04 5.24 12.35
N LEU A 33 -1.61 4.77 11.18
CA LEU A 33 -0.36 5.19 10.54
C LEU A 33 -0.55 6.45 9.70
N GLY A 34 -1.68 6.51 8.97
CA GLY A 34 -2.02 7.60 8.06
C GLY A 34 -2.91 7.10 6.92
N GLU A 35 -2.68 7.59 5.70
CA GLU A 35 -3.52 7.30 4.53
C GLU A 35 -2.71 6.65 3.41
N LEU A 36 -3.35 5.78 2.62
CA LEU A 36 -2.73 5.22 1.42
C LEU A 36 -2.51 6.33 0.38
N GLU A 37 -1.26 6.59 0.03
CA GLU A 37 -0.90 7.55 -1.01
C GLU A 37 -0.76 6.87 -2.38
N GLU A 38 -0.03 5.75 -2.41
CA GLU A 38 0.36 5.05 -3.64
C GLU A 38 0.73 3.58 -3.36
N LEU A 39 0.74 2.77 -4.42
CA LEU A 39 1.34 1.44 -4.42
C LEU A 39 2.51 1.40 -5.40
N ILE A 40 3.63 0.83 -4.97
CA ILE A 40 4.80 0.64 -5.83
C ILE A 40 4.64 -0.70 -6.56
N ILE A 41 4.66 -0.66 -7.88
CA ILE A 41 4.52 -1.85 -8.74
C ILE A 41 5.88 -2.15 -9.37
N ASN A 42 6.25 -3.43 -9.40
CA ASN A 42 7.39 -3.88 -10.16
C ASN A 42 7.01 -4.00 -11.65
N ASP A 43 7.49 -3.08 -12.48
CA ASP A 43 7.19 -3.02 -13.91
C ASP A 43 7.50 -4.30 -14.70
N ARG A 44 8.42 -5.13 -14.22
CA ARG A 44 8.78 -6.39 -14.89
C ARG A 44 7.80 -7.52 -14.60
N THR A 45 7.14 -7.48 -13.44
CA THR A 45 6.29 -8.59 -12.97
C THR A 45 4.83 -8.20 -12.76
N GLY A 46 4.51 -6.90 -12.81
CA GLY A 46 3.19 -6.36 -12.49
C GLY A 46 2.81 -6.45 -11.01
N LYS A 47 3.67 -7.02 -10.15
CA LYS A 47 3.36 -7.22 -8.73
C LYS A 47 3.59 -5.96 -7.91
N ILE A 48 2.70 -5.70 -6.96
CA ILE A 48 2.89 -4.68 -5.95
C ILE A 48 4.01 -5.12 -5.01
N THR A 49 5.01 -4.26 -4.82
CA THR A 49 6.12 -4.51 -3.90
C THR A 49 5.90 -3.81 -2.57
N ASP A 50 5.36 -2.59 -2.60
CA ASP A 50 5.25 -1.74 -1.43
C ASP A 50 3.96 -0.92 -1.45
N VAL A 51 3.51 -0.58 -0.25
CA VAL A 51 2.45 0.36 0.06
C VAL A 51 3.10 1.65 0.55
N VAL A 52 2.76 2.78 -0.07
CA VAL A 52 3.21 4.11 0.35
C VAL A 52 2.12 4.74 1.20
N ILE A 53 2.44 4.98 2.47
CA ILE A 53 1.52 5.56 3.44
C ILE A 53 1.96 6.99 3.71
N LYS A 54 1.08 7.95 3.49
CA LYS A 54 1.29 9.32 3.97
C LYS A 54 1.03 9.37 5.46
N VAL A 55 2.06 9.68 6.24
CA VAL A 55 2.01 9.72 7.69
C VAL A 55 1.43 11.06 8.15
N ASP A 56 0.51 11.01 9.10
CA ASP A 56 -0.04 12.22 9.72
C ASP A 56 1.07 13.07 10.37
N LYS A 57 1.05 14.38 10.10
CA LYS A 57 2.03 15.32 10.65
C LYS A 57 2.08 15.23 12.18
N GLY A 58 3.29 15.14 12.73
CA GLY A 58 3.50 15.08 14.19
C GLY A 58 3.37 13.68 14.80
N ARG A 59 3.09 12.64 14.00
CA ARG A 59 3.14 11.25 14.47
C ARG A 59 4.50 10.62 14.18
N ASN A 60 5.13 10.07 15.21
CA ASN A 60 6.31 9.24 15.06
C ASN A 60 5.88 7.76 15.02
N VAL A 61 5.60 7.26 13.82
CA VAL A 61 5.18 5.87 13.58
C VAL A 61 6.34 5.09 12.98
N THR A 62 6.52 3.86 13.45
CA THR A 62 7.55 2.96 12.95
C THR A 62 6.93 1.58 12.85
N VAL A 63 7.00 0.98 11.66
CA VAL A 63 6.60 -0.41 11.42
C VAL A 63 7.86 -1.20 11.12
N LYS A 64 8.03 -2.40 11.68
CA LYS A 64 9.26 -3.18 11.44
C LYS A 64 9.41 -3.46 9.94
N GLY A 65 10.61 -3.24 9.40
CA GLY A 65 10.89 -3.46 7.98
C GLY A 65 10.32 -2.40 7.03
N SER A 66 9.65 -1.36 7.56
CA SER A 66 9.27 -0.19 6.78
C SER A 66 10.45 0.77 6.58
N LYS A 67 10.38 1.60 5.55
CA LYS A 67 11.35 2.68 5.27
C LYS A 67 10.62 4.02 5.29
N GLN A 68 11.04 4.92 6.18
CA GLN A 68 10.51 6.27 6.22
C GLN A 68 11.24 7.18 5.22
N LYS A 69 10.48 7.96 4.44
CA LYS A 69 10.98 8.94 3.47
C LYS A 69 10.17 10.23 3.59
N GLY A 70 10.71 11.22 4.30
CA GLY A 70 9.98 12.47 4.56
C GLY A 70 8.72 12.20 5.38
N ASP A 71 7.57 12.62 4.86
CA ASP A 71 6.24 12.38 5.43
C ASP A 71 5.58 11.06 4.96
N THR A 72 6.33 10.21 4.25
CA THR A 72 5.83 8.90 3.79
C THR A 72 6.50 7.72 4.49
N LEU A 73 5.76 6.63 4.61
CA LEU A 73 6.21 5.34 5.13
C LEU A 73 5.99 4.28 4.05
N LEU A 74 7.08 3.69 3.58
CA LEU A 74 7.05 2.58 2.63
C LEU A 74 7.00 1.27 3.41
N VAL A 75 5.96 0.49 3.17
CA VAL A 75 5.75 -0.80 3.83
C VAL A 75 5.67 -1.89 2.77
N PRO A 76 6.44 -3.00 2.88
CA PRO A 76 6.32 -4.10 1.93
C PRO A 76 4.89 -4.63 1.85
N PHE A 77 4.40 -4.88 0.64
CA PHE A 77 3.02 -5.34 0.42
C PHE A 77 2.71 -6.65 1.17
N GLY A 78 3.71 -7.50 1.38
CA GLY A 78 3.57 -8.72 2.18
C GLY A 78 3.20 -8.50 3.66
N LYS A 79 3.22 -7.26 4.16
CA LYS A 79 2.72 -6.92 5.49
C LYS A 79 1.25 -6.53 5.52
N VAL A 80 0.61 -6.34 4.36
CA VAL A 80 -0.82 -6.06 4.27
C VAL A 80 -1.59 -7.33 4.64
N GLU A 81 -2.36 -7.26 5.72
CA GLU A 81 -3.20 -8.38 6.17
C GLU A 81 -4.62 -8.29 5.61
N LYS A 82 -5.15 -7.07 5.45
CA LYS A 82 -6.52 -6.85 4.99
C LYS A 82 -6.66 -5.56 4.21
N VAL A 83 -7.48 -5.60 3.16
CA VAL A 83 -7.97 -4.44 2.41
C VAL A 83 -9.50 -4.48 2.48
N GLY A 84 -10.09 -3.46 3.08
CA GLY A 84 -11.54 -3.25 3.19
C GLY A 84 -11.78 -1.76 3.43
N GLU A 85 -12.70 -1.40 4.33
CA GLU A 85 -12.87 0.00 4.76
C GLU A 85 -11.58 0.61 5.34
N PHE A 86 -10.71 -0.24 5.90
CA PHE A 86 -9.36 0.10 6.33
C PHE A 86 -8.35 -0.85 5.69
N ILE A 87 -7.11 -0.39 5.58
CA ILE A 87 -5.96 -1.22 5.24
C ILE A 87 -5.23 -1.58 6.53
N ILE A 88 -5.06 -2.88 6.78
CA ILE A 88 -4.41 -3.39 7.99
C ILE A 88 -3.00 -3.87 7.68
N ILE A 89 -2.03 -3.38 8.44
CA ILE A 89 -0.60 -3.71 8.36
C ILE A 89 -0.18 -4.50 9.60
N SER A 90 0.55 -5.59 9.38
CA SER A 90 1.23 -6.32 10.45
C SER A 90 2.49 -5.59 10.91
N GLU A 91 2.67 -5.46 12.23
CA GLU A 91 3.87 -4.86 12.84
C GLU A 91 5.15 -5.69 12.66
#